data_AF-A0AAE1ZLB4-F1
#
_entry.id   AF-A0AAE1ZLB4-F1
#
_cell.length_a   1.000
_cell.length_b   1.000
_cell.length_c   1.000
_cell.angle_alpha   90.00
_cell.angle_beta   90.00
_cell.angle_gamma   90.00
#
_symmetry.space_group_name_H-M   'P 1'
#
loop_
_entity.id
_entity.type
_entity.pdbx_description
1 polymer ?
#
loop_
_entity_poly.entity_id
_entity_poly.type
_entity_poly.pdbx_seq_one_letter_code
_entity_poly.pdbx_strand_id
1 'polypeptide(L)'
;MSLSTSIRSIDELLAEVKKHEGKRIFVLFCGTPFADGTNWCPDCVKGEPIVKEALKKLPENAVFLKVEVGDRTTWRDPNNVFRTHPKCQISSIPSLIEFNTMKRLSDKEVLQPSLVELMFED
;
A
#
# COMPACT_ATOMS: atom_id res chain seq x y z
N MET A 1 16.80 -8.78 9.40
CA MET A 1 15.99 -8.43 8.21
C MET A 1 14.70 -9.22 8.28
N SER A 2 13.63 -8.65 8.87
CA SER A 2 12.33 -9.33 8.84
C SER A 2 11.81 -9.29 7.41
N LEU A 3 11.61 -10.46 6.82
CA LEU A 3 10.81 -10.64 5.62
C LEU A 3 9.44 -10.01 5.91
N SER A 4 9.14 -8.86 5.32
CA SER A 4 7.84 -8.23 5.45
C SER A 4 6.79 -9.17 4.85
N THR A 5 6.06 -9.88 5.70
CA THR A 5 4.89 -10.65 5.27
C THR A 5 3.90 -9.67 4.65
N SER A 6 3.61 -9.83 3.35
CA SER A 6 2.54 -9.04 2.71
C SER A 6 1.23 -9.31 3.43
N ILE A 7 0.53 -8.25 3.80
CA ILE A 7 -0.77 -8.31 4.47
C ILE A 7 -1.84 -8.66 3.43
N ARG A 8 -2.70 -9.64 3.72
CA ARG A 8 -3.74 -10.10 2.76
C ARG A 8 -5.16 -9.91 3.26
N SER A 9 -5.33 -9.55 4.53
CA SER A 9 -6.64 -9.33 5.14
C SER A 9 -6.70 -7.98 5.84
N ILE A 10 -7.92 -7.47 6.02
CA ILE A 10 -8.12 -6.21 6.76
C ILE A 10 -7.77 -6.39 8.25
N ASP A 11 -8.06 -7.56 8.82
CA ASP A 11 -7.75 -7.85 10.23
C ASP A 11 -6.25 -7.85 10.50
N GLU A 12 -5.45 -8.42 9.59
CA GLU A 12 -3.99 -8.33 9.63
C GLU A 12 -3.50 -6.89 9.54
N LEU A 13 -4.08 -6.09 8.63
CA LEU A 13 -3.73 -4.68 8.51
C LEU A 13 -4.00 -3.92 9.80
N LEU A 14 -5.18 -4.10 10.39
CA LEU A 14 -5.55 -3.44 11.64
C LEU A 14 -4.70 -3.92 12.81
N ALA A 15 -4.37 -5.21 12.88
CA ALA A 15 -3.49 -5.75 13.90
C ALA A 15 -2.08 -5.17 13.80
N GLU A 16 -1.53 -5.06 12.58
CA GLU A 16 -0.20 -4.50 12.37
C GLU A 16 -0.18 -3.00 12.65
N VAL A 17 -1.20 -2.26 12.20
CA VAL A 17 -1.37 -0.85 12.54
C VAL A 17 -1.39 -0.64 14.05
N LYS A 18 -2.10 -1.49 14.79
CA LYS A 18 -2.20 -1.40 16.25
C LYS A 18 -0.86 -1.67 16.95
N LYS A 19 -0.02 -2.56 16.42
CA LYS A 19 1.33 -2.82 16.97
C LYS A 19 2.26 -1.61 16.85
N HIS A 20 2.04 -0.78 15.83
CA HIS A 20 2.83 0.41 15.55
C HIS A 20 2.07 1.70 15.90
N GLU A 21 1.15 1.62 16.87
CA GLU A 21 0.42 2.78 17.36
C GLU A 21 1.38 3.88 17.84
N GLY A 22 1.10 5.13 17.46
CA GLY A 22 1.96 6.28 17.73
C GLY A 22 3.05 6.55 16.68
N LYS A 23 3.18 5.69 15.66
CA LYS A 23 4.04 5.92 14.49
C LYS A 23 3.24 6.37 13.28
N ARG A 24 3.90 7.03 12.32
CA ARG A 24 3.31 7.27 10.99
C ARG A 24 3.29 5.95 10.22
N ILE A 25 2.13 5.53 9.72
CA ILE A 25 2.00 4.24 9.04
C ILE A 25 1.60 4.49 7.60
N PHE A 26 2.42 4.03 6.66
CA PHE A 26 2.17 4.11 5.24
C PHE A 26 1.79 2.74 4.70
N VAL A 27 0.71 2.67 3.94
CA VAL A 27 0.16 1.41 3.43
C VAL A 27 0.06 1.48 1.91
N LEU A 28 0.84 0.64 1.23
CA LEU A 28 0.77 0.45 -0.20
C LEU A 28 -0.14 -0.74 -0.51
N PHE A 29 -1.23 -0.49 -1.24
CA PHE A 29 -2.12 -1.51 -1.77
C PHE A 29 -1.69 -1.88 -3.19
N CYS A 30 -1.39 -3.15 -3.42
CA CYS A 30 -1.00 -3.69 -4.71
C CYS A 30 -1.74 -5.00 -4.99
N GLY A 31 -1.79 -5.39 -6.26
CA GLY A 31 -2.28 -6.72 -6.64
C GLY A 31 -1.40 -7.82 -6.05
N THR A 32 -2.00 -8.95 -5.69
CA THR A 32 -1.26 -10.14 -5.25
C THR A 32 -0.40 -10.67 -6.39
N PRO A 33 0.93 -10.80 -6.22
CA PRO A 33 1.79 -11.43 -7.21
C PRO A 33 1.40 -12.89 -7.44
N PHE A 34 1.61 -13.36 -8.66
CA PHE A 34 1.58 -14.78 -8.99
C PHE A 34 2.74 -15.52 -8.30
N ALA A 35 2.66 -16.86 -8.29
CA ALA A 35 3.68 -17.71 -7.65
C ALA A 35 5.08 -17.56 -8.28
N ASP A 36 5.16 -17.11 -9.54
CA ASP A 36 6.41 -16.79 -10.24
C ASP A 36 6.99 -15.40 -9.89
N GLY A 37 6.32 -14.66 -9.00
CA GLY A 37 6.71 -13.33 -8.56
C GLY A 37 6.26 -12.20 -9.49
N THR A 38 5.62 -12.51 -10.63
CA THR A 38 5.07 -11.48 -11.52
C THR A 38 3.75 -10.95 -10.99
N ASN A 39 3.44 -9.67 -11.26
CA ASN A 39 2.17 -9.08 -10.83
C ASN A 39 1.23 -8.90 -12.03
N TRP A 40 -0.04 -9.25 -11.86
CA TRP A 40 -1.06 -9.10 -12.89
C TRP A 40 -1.43 -7.64 -13.17
N CYS A 41 -1.10 -6.73 -12.25
CA CYS A 41 -1.36 -5.31 -12.40
C CYS A 41 -0.11 -4.59 -12.95
N PRO A 42 -0.13 -4.07 -14.19
CA PRO A 42 1.03 -3.43 -14.81
C PRO A 42 1.46 -2.15 -14.08
N ASP A 43 0.51 -1.40 -13.50
CA ASP A 43 0.83 -0.19 -12.75
C ASP A 43 1.47 -0.50 -11.40
N CYS A 44 1.10 -1.63 -10.76
CA CYS A 44 1.79 -2.11 -9.55
C CYS A 44 3.26 -2.45 -9.85
N VAL A 45 3.54 -3.09 -11.00
CA VAL A 45 4.91 -3.41 -11.44
C VAL A 45 5.73 -2.14 -11.65
N LYS A 46 5.13 -1.09 -12.25
CA LYS A 46 5.81 0.20 -12.48
C LYS A 46 5.99 1.01 -11.19
N GLY A 47 5.02 0.96 -10.29
CA GLY A 47 5.04 1.73 -9.04
C GLY A 47 5.96 1.14 -7.96
N GLU A 48 6.14 -0.18 -7.94
CA GLU A 48 7.00 -0.86 -6.95
C GLU A 48 8.43 -0.31 -6.87
N PRO A 49 9.20 -0.12 -7.97
CA PRO A 49 10.53 0.48 -7.89
C PRO A 49 10.49 1.94 -7.40
N ILE A 50 9.45 2.71 -7.75
CA ILE A 50 9.31 4.11 -7.36
C ILE A 50 9.11 4.21 -5.84
N VAL A 51 8.16 3.43 -5.30
CA VAL A 51 7.91 3.38 -3.86
C VAL A 51 9.15 2.88 -3.13
N LYS A 52 9.80 1.82 -3.63
CA LYS A 52 11.01 1.26 -3.01
C LYS A 52 12.15 2.26 -2.92
N GLU A 53 12.34 3.11 -3.94
CA GLU A 53 13.33 4.19 -3.89
C GLU A 53 12.93 5.27 -2.88
N ALA A 54 11.66 5.68 -2.87
CA ALA A 54 11.16 6.68 -1.93
C ALA A 54 11.19 6.20 -0.46
N LEU A 55 11.09 4.89 -0.20
CA LEU A 55 11.24 4.30 1.14
C LEU A 55 12.60 4.58 1.78
N LYS A 56 13.63 4.92 0.99
CA LYS A 56 14.92 5.38 1.54
C LYS A 56 14.81 6.70 2.29
N LYS A 57 13.76 7.49 2.02
CA LYS A 57 13.42 8.74 2.69
C LYS A 57 12.34 8.58 3.76
N LEU A 58 11.93 7.35 4.06
CA LEU A 58 10.93 7.09 5.09
C LEU A 58 11.45 7.58 6.46
N PRO A 59 10.66 8.35 7.23
CA PRO A 59 11.08 8.83 8.54
C PRO A 59 11.42 7.68 9.49
N GLU A 60 12.37 7.88 10.41
CA GLU A 60 12.77 6.85 11.39
C GLU A 60 11.60 6.39 12.28
N ASN A 61 10.63 7.28 12.54
CA ASN A 61 9.41 6.98 13.30
C ASN A 61 8.21 6.65 12.40
N ALA A 62 8.46 6.03 11.25
CA ALA A 62 7.42 5.56 10.34
C ALA A 62 7.54 4.07 10.02
N VAL A 63 6.42 3.48 9.63
CA VAL A 63 6.29 2.08 9.27
C VAL A 63 5.66 1.99 7.90
N PHE A 64 6.25 1.16 7.03
CA PHE A 64 5.69 0.86 5.72
C PHE A 64 5.11 -0.55 5.69
N LEU A 65 3.86 -0.65 5.23
CA LEU A 65 3.12 -1.89 5.09
C LEU A 65 2.72 -2.09 3.63
N LYS A 66 2.88 -3.31 3.12
CA LYS A 66 2.40 -3.71 1.79
C LYS A 66 1.18 -4.62 1.96
N VAL A 67 0.07 -4.23 1.34
CA VAL A 67 -1.19 -4.97 1.33
C VAL A 67 -1.43 -5.52 -0.07
N GLU A 68 -1.70 -6.81 -0.13
CA GLU A 68 -2.07 -7.57 -1.32
C GLU A 68 -3.60 -7.65 -1.40
N VAL A 69 -4.20 -6.97 -2.38
CA VAL A 69 -5.67 -6.84 -2.49
C VAL A 69 -6.37 -8.07 -3.09
N GLY A 70 -5.60 -9.11 -3.42
CA GLY A 70 -6.05 -10.30 -4.14
C GLY A 70 -5.66 -10.29 -5.61
N ASP A 71 -6.20 -11.25 -6.34
CA ASP A 71 -6.07 -11.35 -7.79
C ASP A 71 -6.94 -10.32 -8.54
N ARG A 72 -6.82 -10.28 -9.86
CA ARG A 72 -7.56 -9.35 -10.72
C ARG A 72 -9.07 -9.46 -10.56
N THR A 73 -9.58 -10.66 -10.34
CA THR A 73 -11.02 -10.92 -10.17
C THR A 73 -11.51 -10.42 -8.81
N THR A 74 -10.77 -10.70 -7.74
CA THR A 74 -11.03 -10.26 -6.37
C THR A 74 -11.00 -8.74 -6.26
N TRP A 75 -10.06 -8.08 -6.93
CA TRP A 75 -9.96 -6.62 -6.93
C TRP A 75 -11.08 -5.92 -7.72
N ARG A 76 -11.58 -6.57 -8.78
CA ARG A 76 -12.68 -6.03 -9.60
C ARG A 76 -14.04 -6.08 -8.90
N ASP A 77 -14.19 -6.93 -7.90
CA ASP A 77 -15.41 -6.96 -7.09
C ASP A 77 -15.59 -5.62 -6.36
N PRO A 78 -16.73 -4.90 -6.57
CA PRO A 78 -17.00 -3.68 -5.83
C PRO A 78 -17.10 -3.90 -4.30
N ASN A 79 -17.38 -5.13 -3.86
CA ASN A 79 -17.44 -5.51 -2.45
C ASN A 79 -16.07 -5.86 -1.85
N ASN A 80 -14.98 -5.73 -2.60
CA ASN A 80 -13.64 -5.96 -2.08
C ASN A 80 -13.44 -5.14 -0.79
N VAL A 81 -12.99 -5.81 0.28
CA VAL A 81 -12.91 -5.22 1.62
C VAL A 81 -12.06 -3.94 1.63
N PHE A 82 -11.02 -3.84 0.81
CA PHE A 82 -10.16 -2.66 0.77
C PHE A 82 -10.84 -1.47 0.05
N ARG A 83 -11.84 -1.72 -0.80
CA ARG A 83 -12.68 -0.69 -1.43
C ARG A 83 -13.76 -0.16 -0.49
N THR A 84 -14.33 -1.04 0.33
CA THR A 84 -15.52 -0.73 1.14
C THR A 84 -15.17 -0.31 2.57
N HIS A 85 -14.07 -0.84 3.12
CA HIS A 85 -13.72 -0.60 4.52
C HIS A 85 -13.36 0.87 4.77
N PRO A 86 -13.92 1.53 5.79
CA PRO A 86 -13.82 2.99 6.00
C PRO A 86 -12.40 3.50 6.23
N LYS A 87 -11.49 2.63 6.71
CA LYS A 87 -10.07 2.98 6.90
C LYS A 87 -9.24 2.88 5.60
N CYS A 88 -9.75 2.16 4.59
CA CYS A 88 -9.00 1.88 3.38
C CYS A 88 -9.60 2.55 2.15
N GLN A 89 -10.91 2.46 1.89
CA GLN A 89 -11.65 3.09 0.78
C GLN A 89 -10.81 3.44 -0.46
N ILE A 90 -10.09 2.46 -1.02
CA ILE A 90 -9.25 2.67 -2.20
C ILE A 90 -10.06 2.41 -3.48
N SER A 91 -9.88 3.26 -4.49
CA SER A 91 -10.60 3.14 -5.76
C SER A 91 -9.77 2.48 -6.86
N SER A 92 -8.44 2.53 -6.77
CA SER A 92 -7.50 2.02 -7.76
C SER A 92 -6.31 1.32 -7.08
N ILE A 93 -5.51 0.62 -7.87
CA ILE A 93 -4.20 0.09 -7.45
C ILE A 93 -3.17 0.41 -8.55
N PRO A 94 -1.90 0.66 -8.20
CA PRO A 94 -1.41 0.79 -6.82
C PRO A 94 -2.03 2.01 -6.12
N SER A 95 -2.11 1.98 -4.80
CA SER A 95 -2.53 3.15 -4.01
C SER A 95 -1.73 3.20 -2.73
N LEU A 96 -1.20 4.38 -2.40
CA LEU A 96 -0.41 4.60 -1.19
C LEU A 96 -1.19 5.53 -0.27
N ILE A 97 -1.46 5.11 0.95
CA ILE A 97 -2.13 5.95 1.95
C ILE A 97 -1.26 6.08 3.18
N GLU A 98 -1.43 7.17 3.92
CA GLU A 98 -1.00 7.24 5.31
C GLU A 98 -2.21 6.90 6.17
N PHE A 99 -2.06 5.86 6.99
CA PHE A 99 -3.15 5.29 7.77
C PHE A 99 -3.64 6.29 8.83
N ASN A 100 -4.96 6.36 9.02
CA ASN A 100 -5.63 7.35 9.89
C ASN A 100 -5.46 8.82 9.47
N THR A 101 -4.98 9.13 8.26
CA THR A 101 -4.95 10.50 7.73
C THR A 101 -5.72 10.61 6.42
N MET A 102 -5.84 11.84 5.90
CA MET A 102 -6.43 12.12 4.59
C MET A 102 -5.39 12.08 3.46
N LYS A 103 -4.11 11.81 3.75
CA LYS A 103 -3.06 11.76 2.73
C LYS A 103 -3.15 10.42 1.96
N ARG A 104 -3.37 10.50 0.65
CA ARG A 104 -3.60 9.34 -0.23
C ARG A 104 -3.06 9.68 -1.62
N LEU A 105 -2.42 8.71 -2.26
CA LEU A 105 -1.99 8.77 -3.65
C LEU A 105 -2.68 7.63 -4.43
N SER A 106 -3.31 8.00 -5.54
CA SER A 106 -3.91 7.11 -6.52
C SER A 106 -2.88 6.40 -7.39
N ASP A 107 -3.35 5.52 -8.28
CA ASP A 107 -2.55 4.77 -9.25
C ASP A 107 -1.64 5.66 -10.10
N LYS A 108 -2.11 6.85 -10.51
CA LYS A 108 -1.31 7.78 -11.31
C LYS A 108 -0.29 8.53 -10.46
N GLU A 109 -0.65 8.88 -9.23
CA GLU A 109 0.19 9.66 -8.33
C GLU A 109 1.33 8.81 -7.75
N VAL A 110 1.09 7.52 -7.49
CA VAL A 110 2.14 6.57 -7.09
C VAL A 110 3.21 6.40 -8.18
N LEU A 111 2.87 6.64 -9.44
CA LEU A 111 3.83 6.62 -10.56
C LEU A 111 4.64 7.92 -10.67
N GLN A 112 4.42 8.90 -9.79
CA GLN A 112 5.18 10.15 -9.75
C GLN A 112 6.15 10.13 -8.55
N PRO A 113 7.46 9.92 -8.75
CA PRO A 113 8.42 9.81 -7.65
C PRO A 113 8.38 10.99 -6.69
N SER A 114 8.24 12.21 -7.21
CA SER A 114 8.15 13.42 -6.39
C SER A 114 6.96 13.43 -5.43
N LEU A 115 5.80 12.90 -5.84
CA LEU A 115 4.63 12.82 -4.96
C LEU A 115 4.80 11.73 -3.90
N VAL A 116 5.39 10.59 -4.27
CA VAL A 116 5.66 9.51 -3.32
C VAL A 116 6.70 9.94 -2.28
N GLU A 117 7.72 10.70 -2.69
CA GLU A 117 8.70 11.27 -1.76
C GLU A 117 8.04 12.29 -0.82
N LEU A 118 7.23 13.22 -1.37
CA LEU A 118 6.49 14.20 -0.58
C LEU A 118 5.51 13.55 0.41
N MET A 119 4.98 12.37 0.10
CA MET A 119 4.13 11.60 1.00
C MET A 119 4.87 11.19 2.28
N PHE A 120 6.16 10.85 2.16
CA PHE A 120 7.00 10.42 3.28
C PHE A 120 7.65 11.58 4.03
N GLU A 121 7.78 12.74 3.38
CA GLU A 121 8.19 13.98 4.03
C GLU A 121 7.12 14.45 5.05
N ASP A 122 7.55 15.20 6.08
CA ASP A 122 6.67 15.79 7.10
C ASP A 122 5.97 17.06 6.58
#